data_AF-F6HQP3-F1
#
_entry.id   AF-F6HQP3-F1
#
_cell.length_a   1.000
_cell.length_b   1.000
_cell.length_c   1.000
_cell.angle_alpha   90.00
_cell.angle_beta   90.00
_cell.angle_gamma   90.00
#
_symmetry.space_group_name_H-M   'P 1'
#
loop_
_entity.id
_entity.type
_entity.pdbx_description
1 polymer ?
#
loop_
_entity_poly.entity_id
_entity_poly.type
_entity_poly.pdbx_seq_one_letter_code
_entity_poly.pdbx_strand_id
1 'polypeptide(L)' 'MEYYEAMKKGGKDVELLINMGVGHSFYLDKIALLTDPHTAAQVDHLIAGITDFIKNH' A
#
# COMPACT_ATOMS: atom_id res chain seq x y z
N MET A 1 -7.82 9.33 5.81
CA MET A 1 -7.94 10.46 4.87
C MET A 1 -7.39 11.77 5.42
N GLU A 2 -7.63 12.11 6.70
CA GLU A 2 -7.17 13.39 7.28
C GLU A 2 -5.67 13.68 7.09
N TYR A 3 -4.79 12.71 7.38
CA TYR A 3 -3.34 12.87 7.21
C TYR A 3 -2.92 13.14 5.75
N TYR A 4 -3.52 12.41 4.80
CA TYR A 4 -3.30 12.60 3.37
C TYR A 4 -3.65 14.03 2.93
N GLU A 5 -4.80 14.54 3.36
CA GLU A 5 -5.23 15.91 3.05
C GLU A 5 -4.31 16.96 3.68
N ALA A 6 -3.87 16.74 4.92
CA ALA A 6 -2.95 17.64 5.59
C ALA A 6 -1.58 17.71 4.89
N MET A 7 -1.05 16.57 4.46
CA MET A 7 0.22 16.48 3.73
C MET A 7 0.13 17.19 2.36
N LYS A 8 -0.99 17.02 1.64
CA LYS A 8 -1.24 17.76 0.39
C LYS A 8 -1.31 19.26 0.61
N LYS A 9 -2.05 19.72 1.63
CA LYS A 9 -2.11 21.15 2.00
C LYS A 9 -0.74 21.71 2.37
N GLY A 10 0.15 20.88 2.91
CA GLY A 10 1.54 21.21 3.19
C GLY A 10 2.47 21.22 1.97
N GLY A 11 1.95 21.06 0.75
CA GLY A 11 2.72 21.08 -0.49
C GLY A 11 3.63 19.87 -0.68
N LYS A 12 3.32 18.73 -0.03
CA LYS A 12 4.04 17.48 -0.23
C LYS A 12 3.51 16.75 -1.46
N ASP A 13 4.38 16.02 -2.13
CA ASP A 13 3.96 15.02 -3.10
C ASP A 13 3.41 13.81 -2.35
N VAL A 14 2.17 13.44 -2.65
CA VAL A 14 1.44 12.41 -1.91
C VAL A 14 0.56 11.62 -2.87
N GLU A 15 0.84 10.32 -2.94
CA GLU A 15 0.00 9.32 -3.60
C GLU A 15 -0.73 8.47 -2.55
N LEU A 16 -1.95 8.02 -2.88
CA LEU A 16 -2.76 7.17 -2.02
C LEU A 16 -2.98 5.81 -2.69
N LEU A 17 -2.43 4.77 -2.10
CA LEU A 17 -2.66 3.38 -2.48
C LEU A 17 -3.61 2.71 -1.47
N ILE A 18 -4.63 2.00 -1.96
CA ILE A 18 -5.61 1.29 -1.13
C ILE A 18 -5.62 -0.18 -1.52
N ASN A 19 -5.36 -1.06 -0.55
CA ASN A 19 -5.53 -2.51 -0.69
C ASN A 19 -6.88 -2.92 -0.10
N MET A 20 -7.72 -3.56 -0.92
CA MET A 20 -9.09 -3.93 -0.52
C MET A 20 -9.16 -5.40 -0.10
N GLY A 21 -10.03 -5.69 0.88
CA GLY A 21 -10.28 -7.07 1.32
C GLY A 21 -9.14 -7.71 2.12
N VAL A 22 -8.29 -6.89 2.76
CA VAL A 22 -7.17 -7.35 3.60
C VAL A 22 -7.21 -6.67 4.97
N GLY A 23 -6.65 -7.33 5.97
CA GLY A 23 -6.53 -6.80 7.33
C GLY A 23 -5.44 -5.74 7.48
N HIS A 24 -5.39 -5.10 8.66
CA HIS A 24 -4.31 -4.17 8.99
C HIS A 24 -2.96 -4.90 9.01
N SER A 25 -1.95 -4.31 8.37
CA SER A 25 -0.59 -4.87 8.29
C SER A 25 -0.52 -6.28 7.69
N PHE A 26 -1.44 -6.61 6.77
CA PHE A 26 -1.53 -7.93 6.12
C PHE A 26 -0.22 -8.41 5.49
N TYR A 27 0.64 -7.49 5.02
CA TYR A 27 1.94 -7.80 4.41
C TYR A 27 2.96 -8.42 5.39
N LEU A 28 2.67 -8.43 6.70
CA LEU A 28 3.49 -9.10 7.71
C LEU A 28 3.03 -10.54 8.00
N ASP A 29 1.86 -10.97 7.51
CA ASP A 29 1.32 -12.31 7.76
C ASP A 29 1.92 -13.34 6.78
N LYS A 30 3.07 -13.90 7.15
CA LYS A 30 3.77 -14.89 6.33
C LYS A 30 2.91 -16.10 5.97
N ILE A 31 1.99 -16.53 6.84
CA ILE A 31 1.16 -17.71 6.55
C ILE A 31 0.15 -17.33 5.47
N ALA A 32 -0.57 -16.22 5.65
CA ALA A 32 -1.54 -15.75 4.65
C ALA A 32 -0.87 -15.45 3.29
N LEU A 33 0.33 -14.88 3.26
CA LEU A 33 1.10 -14.68 2.02
C LEU A 33 1.36 -15.99 1.26
N LEU A 34 1.54 -17.10 1.97
CA LEU A 34 1.82 -18.41 1.38
C LEU A 34 0.55 -19.20 1.03
N THR A 35 -0.55 -18.98 1.75
CA THR A 35 -1.75 -19.83 1.66
C THR A 35 -2.95 -19.14 1.02
N ASP A 36 -3.03 -17.80 1.04
CA ASP A 36 -4.12 -17.03 0.45
C ASP A 36 -3.62 -16.22 -0.78
N PRO A 37 -4.00 -16.64 -2.00
CA PRO A 37 -3.64 -15.92 -3.22
C PRO A 37 -4.12 -14.46 -3.27
N HIS A 38 -5.23 -14.13 -2.61
CA HIS A 38 -5.73 -12.74 -2.56
C HIS A 38 -4.77 -11.86 -1.76
N THR A 39 -4.40 -12.31 -0.55
CA THR A 39 -3.40 -11.62 0.27
C THR A 39 -2.08 -11.46 -0.46
N ALA A 40 -1.58 -12.50 -1.13
CA ALA A 40 -0.34 -12.42 -1.92
C ALA A 40 -0.42 -11.36 -3.03
N ALA A 41 -1.51 -11.34 -3.81
CA ALA A 41 -1.71 -10.35 -4.87
C ALA A 41 -1.81 -8.91 -4.32
N GLN A 42 -2.40 -8.71 -3.14
CA GLN A 42 -2.43 -7.41 -2.49
C GLN A 42 -1.04 -6.96 -2.00
N VAL A 43 -0.16 -7.89 -1.61
CA VAL A 43 1.23 -7.57 -1.26
C VAL A 43 2.00 -7.15 -2.50
N ASP A 44 1.84 -7.87 -3.62
CA ASP A 44 2.46 -7.50 -4.89
C ASP A 44 2.02 -6.10 -5.34
N HIS A 45 0.72 -5.80 -5.22
CA HIS A 45 0.16 -4.47 -5.49
C HIS A 45 0.77 -3.38 -4.60
N LEU A 46 0.94 -3.65 -3.30
CA LEU A 46 1.58 -2.73 -2.35
C LEU A 46 3.03 -2.44 -2.74
N ILE A 47 3.81 -3.49 -3.01
CA ILE A 47 5.23 -3.36 -3.38
C ILE A 47 5.39 -2.64 -4.72
N ALA A 48 4.53 -2.93 -5.71
CA ALA A 48 4.53 -2.24 -6.99
C ALA A 48 4.27 -0.74 -6.82
N GLY A 49 3.23 -0.36 -6.06
CA GLY A 49 2.93 1.06 -5.80
C GLY A 49 4.06 1.81 -5.10
N ILE A 50 4.71 1.21 -4.11
CA ILE A 50 5.89 1.80 -3.44
C ILE A 50 7.05 1.96 -4.42
N THR A 51 7.32 0.93 -5.22
CA THR A 51 8.41 0.93 -6.18
C THR A 51 8.21 1.99 -7.27
N ASP A 52 6.99 2.12 -7.76
CA ASP A 52 6.64 3.09 -8.80
C ASP A 52 6.70 4.52 -8.26
N PHE A 53 6.27 4.75 -7.02
CA PHE A 53 6.43 6.05 -6.36
C PHE A 53 7.92 6.45 -6.28
N ILE A 54 8.80 5.56 -5.81
CA ILE A 54 10.24 5.83 -5.71
C ILE A 54 10.91 6.05 -7.06
N LYS A 55 10.44 5.40 -8.13
CA LYS A 55 11.04 5.54 -9.46
C LYS A 55 10.68 6.86 -10.14
N ASN A 56 9.50 7.40 -9.83
CA ASN A 56 8.94 8.55 -10.54
C ASN A 56 9.07 9.88 -9.77
N HIS A 57 9.56 9.84 -8.53
CA HIS A 57 9.76 10.99 -7.63
C HIS A 57 11.16 10.99 -7.01
#